data_AF-A0AAU7TKC5-F1
#
_entry.id   AF-A0AAU7TKC5-F1
#
_cell.length_a   1.000
_cell.length_b   1.000
_cell.length_c   1.000
_cell.angle_alpha   90.00
_cell.angle_beta   90.00
_cell.angle_gamma   90.00
#
_symmetry.space_group_name_H-M   'P 1'
#
loop_
_entity.id
_entity.type
_entity.pdbx_description
1 polymer ?
#
loop_
_entity_poly.entity_id
_entity_poly.type
_entity_poly.pdbx_seq_one_letter_code
_entity_poly.pdbx_strand_id
1 'polypeptide(L)' 'MPEELDVEQRWPELFAALDDAQRRAVLQSLANAWHEGWEPNREDVENLTARARGLIDQDEYLRRAHAAARRRAADEG' A
#
# COMPACT_ATOMS: atom_id res chain seq x y z
N MET A 1 1.48 -7.57 21.92
CA MET A 1 1.37 -8.31 20.65
C MET A 1 1.53 -7.25 19.58
N PRO A 2 2.46 -7.33 18.62
CA PRO A 2 2.38 -6.41 17.50
C PRO A 2 1.01 -6.68 16.85
N GLU A 3 0.20 -5.65 16.67
CA GLU A 3 -0.95 -5.73 15.78
C GLU A 3 -0.34 -5.93 14.38
N GLU A 4 -0.12 -7.19 14.03
CA GLU A 4 0.67 -7.53 12.85
C GLU A 4 -0.11 -7.08 11.62
N LEU A 5 0.54 -6.34 10.73
CA LEU A 5 -0.10 -5.78 9.56
C LEU A 5 -0.53 -6.93 8.62
N ASP A 6 -1.77 -7.42 8.76
CA ASP A 6 -2.31 -8.59 8.05
C ASP A 6 -2.68 -8.33 6.57
N VAL A 7 -2.05 -7.35 5.91
CA VAL A 7 -2.33 -6.97 4.51
C VAL A 7 -2.17 -8.14 3.53
N GLU A 8 -1.25 -9.05 3.84
CA GLU A 8 -1.00 -10.25 3.03
C GLU A 8 -2.13 -11.27 3.14
N GLN A 9 -2.73 -11.38 4.33
CA GLN A 9 -3.86 -12.26 4.57
C GLN A 9 -5.15 -11.65 4.00
N ARG A 10 -5.26 -10.31 4.03
CA ARG A 10 -6.43 -9.59 3.49
C ARG A 10 -6.47 -9.56 1.96
N TRP A 11 -5.31 -9.44 1.31
CA TRP A 11 -5.21 -9.34 -0.16
C TRP A 11 -4.08 -10.20 -0.74
N PRO A 12 -4.12 -11.53 -0.53
CA PRO A 12 -3.06 -12.43 -1.00
C PRO A 12 -2.87 -12.37 -2.52
N GLU A 13 -3.91 -12.04 -3.29
CA GLU A 13 -3.84 -11.94 -4.74
C GLU A 13 -2.90 -10.81 -5.22
N LEU A 14 -2.72 -9.75 -4.42
CA LEU A 14 -1.85 -8.62 -4.75
C LEU A 14 -0.36 -8.96 -4.52
N PHE A 15 -0.10 -9.84 -3.55
CA PHE A 15 1.25 -10.28 -3.20
C PHE A 15 1.70 -11.51 -3.98
N ALA A 16 0.77 -12.30 -4.53
CA ALA A 16 1.07 -13.51 -5.31
C ALA A 16 1.95 -13.25 -6.55
N ALA A 17 1.93 -12.03 -7.08
CA ALA A 17 2.72 -11.64 -8.25
C ALA A 17 4.05 -10.95 -7.90
N LEU A 18 4.41 -10.86 -6.60
CA LEU A 18 5.65 -10.25 -6.13
C LEU A 18 6.71 -11.31 -5.84
N ASP A 19 7.98 -10.98 -6.09
CA ASP A 19 9.10 -11.73 -5.53
C ASP A 19 9.35 -11.36 -4.05
N ASP A 20 10.16 -12.16 -3.35
CA ASP A 20 10.45 -11.95 -1.92
C ASP A 20 11.02 -10.56 -1.60
N ALA A 21 11.83 -9.97 -2.50
CA ALA A 21 12.43 -8.66 -2.27
C ALA A 21 11.37 -7.56 -2.43
N GLN A 22 10.55 -7.65 -3.48
CA GLN A 22 9.40 -6.75 -3.70
C GLN A 22 8.40 -6.82 -2.56
N ARG A 23 8.05 -8.04 -2.13
CA ARG A 23 7.14 -8.32 -1.02
C ARG A 23 7.61 -7.64 0.26
N ARG A 24 8.89 -7.82 0.61
CA ARG A 24 9.49 -7.20 1.80
C ARG A 24 9.52 -5.68 1.73
N ALA A 25 9.80 -5.10 0.56
CA ALA A 25 9.78 -3.65 0.36
C ALA A 25 8.36 -3.06 0.53
N VAL A 26 7.34 -3.74 0.01
CA VAL A 26 5.93 -3.35 0.18
C VAL A 26 5.53 -3.41 1.64
N LEU A 27 5.81 -4.52 2.33
CA LEU A 27 5.46 -4.69 3.74
C LEU A 27 6.13 -3.66 4.64
N GLN A 28 7.41 -3.37 4.41
CA GLN A 28 8.11 -2.33 5.18
C GLN A 28 7.48 -0.94 4.96
N SER A 29 7.11 -0.62 3.72
CA SER A 29 6.47 0.66 3.39
C SER A 29 5.10 0.78 4.06
N LEU A 30 4.30 -0.29 4.03
CA LEU A 30 2.98 -0.32 4.65
C LEU A 30 3.07 -0.30 6.18
N ALA A 31 4.03 -1.01 6.78
CA ALA A 31 4.27 -0.99 8.22
C ALA A 31 4.65 0.41 8.70
N ASN A 32 5.50 1.12 7.95
CA ASN A 32 5.85 2.51 8.28
C ASN A 32 4.62 3.43 8.22
N ALA A 33 3.83 3.34 7.14
CA ALA A 33 2.60 4.12 7.02
C ALA A 33 1.62 3.82 8.17
N TRP A 34 1.47 2.54 8.54
CA TRP A 34 0.60 2.13 9.63
C TRP A 34 1.03 2.72 10.98
N HIS A 35 2.34 2.78 11.26
CA HIS A 35 2.87 3.50 12.44
C HIS A 35 2.61 5.01 12.40
N GLU A 36 2.41 5.59 11.22
CA GLU A 36 2.02 7.00 11.04
C GLU A 36 0.48 7.21 11.12
N GLY A 37 -0.29 6.16 11.43
CA GLY A 37 -1.75 6.22 11.58
C GLY A 37 -2.53 5.89 10.31
N TRP A 38 -1.88 5.37 9.27
CA TRP A 38 -2.57 4.91 8.07
C TRP A 38 -3.34 3.61 8.31
N GLU A 39 -4.57 3.53 7.79
CA GLU A 39 -5.39 2.32 7.85
C GLU A 39 -5.26 1.45 6.59
N PRO A 40 -5.11 0.12 6.74
CA PRO A 40 -4.98 -0.79 5.61
C PRO A 40 -6.19 -0.78 4.67
N ASN A 41 -5.92 -0.47 3.41
CA ASN A 41 -6.91 -0.45 2.33
C ASN A 41 -6.36 -1.05 1.04
N ARG A 42 -7.26 -1.60 0.22
CA ARG A 42 -6.90 -2.35 -1.00
C ARG A 42 -6.20 -1.47 -2.04
N GLU A 43 -6.67 -0.23 -2.23
CA GLU A 43 -6.15 0.68 -3.26
C GLU A 43 -4.68 1.05 -3.05
N ASP A 44 -4.29 1.39 -1.82
CA ASP A 44 -2.90 1.73 -1.50
C ASP A 44 -1.98 0.52 -1.60
N VAL A 45 -2.47 -0.66 -1.18
CA VAL A 45 -1.72 -1.92 -1.33
C VAL A 45 -1.51 -2.24 -2.81
N GLU A 46 -2.53 -2.09 -3.65
CA GLU A 46 -2.43 -2.30 -5.09
C GLU A 46 -1.46 -1.31 -5.75
N ASN A 47 -1.49 -0.03 -5.37
CA ASN A 47 -0.55 0.97 -5.88
C ASN A 47 0.90 0.67 -5.44
N LEU A 48 1.11 0.22 -4.20
CA LEU A 48 2.44 -0.17 -3.72
C LEU A 48 2.97 -1.44 -4.39
N THR A 49 2.12 -2.46 -4.59
CA THR A 49 2.52 -3.67 -5.31
C THR A 49 2.80 -3.36 -6.78
N ALA A 50 2.01 -2.51 -7.44
CA ALA A 50 2.28 -2.05 -8.80
C ALA A 50 3.62 -1.30 -8.91
N ARG A 51 3.94 -0.43 -7.95
CA ARG A 51 5.23 0.27 -7.89
C ARG A 51 6.39 -0.69 -7.66
N ALA A 52 6.24 -1.64 -6.74
CA ALA A 52 7.27 -2.64 -6.47
C ALA A 52 7.57 -3.53 -7.69
N ARG A 53 6.56 -3.80 -8.52
CA ARG A 53 6.68 -4.52 -9.80
C ARG A 53 7.24 -3.66 -10.94
N GLY A 54 7.41 -2.36 -10.73
CA GLY A 54 7.83 -1.41 -11.77
C GLY A 54 6.76 -1.12 -12.84
N LEU A 55 5.48 -1.41 -12.55
CA LEU A 55 4.36 -1.07 -13.44
C LEU A 55 4.06 0.43 -13.42
N ILE A 56 4.37 1.08 -12.30
CA ILE A 56 4.28 2.53 -12.12
C ILE A 56 5.57 3.05 -11.48
N ASP A 57 5.95 4.26 -11.84
CA ASP A 57 7.07 4.98 -11.23
C ASP A 57 6.65 5.70 -9.93
N GLN A 58 7.63 6.33 -9.27
CA GLN A 58 7.43 7.06 -8.02
C GLN A 58 6.47 8.25 -8.17
N ASP A 59 6.55 9.00 -9.27
CA ASP A 59 5.71 10.17 -9.51
C ASP A 59 4.26 9.76 -9.73
N GLU A 60 4.02 8.70 -10.49
CA GLU A 60 2.69 8.13 -10.68
C GLU A 60 2.11 7.58 -9.36
N TYR A 61 2.93 6.91 -8.56
CA TYR A 61 2.53 6.48 -7.22
C TYR A 61 2.11 7.66 -6.34
N LEU A 62 2.90 8.74 -6.29
CA LEU A 62 2.57 9.93 -5.50
C LEU A 62 1.30 10.62 -5.99
N ARG A 63 1.09 10.71 -7.31
CA ARG A 63 -0.16 11.24 -7.88
C ARG A 63 -1.38 10.46 -7.40
N ARG A 64 -1.31 9.12 -7.44
CA ARG A 64 -2.41 8.24 -7.00
C ARG A 64 -2.64 8.32 -5.49
N ALA A 65 -1.57 8.31 -4.70
CA ALA A 65 -1.66 8.45 -3.25
C ALA A 65 -2.30 9.80 -2.86
N HIS A 66 -1.90 10.90 -3.50
CA HIS A 66 -2.51 12.22 -3.28
C HIS A 66 -3.99 12.25 -3.70
N ALA A 67 -4.34 11.60 -4.82
CA ALA A 67 -5.73 11.52 -5.27
C ALA A 67 -6.59 10.66 -4.33
N ALA A 68 -6.06 9.57 -3.80
CA ALA A 68 -6.71 8.73 -2.79
C ALA A 68 -6.91 9.50 -1.48
N ALA A 69 -5.87 10.19 -0.98
CA ALA A 69 -5.96 11.01 0.22
C ALA A 69 -7.01 12.13 0.10
N ARG A 70 -7.06 12.82 -1.05
CA ARG A 70 -8.08 13.85 -1.30
C ARG A 70 -9.50 13.29 -1.35
N ARG A 71 -9.70 12.08 -1.89
CA ARG A 71 -11.02 11.44 -1.92
C ARG A 71 -11.49 11.08 -0.52
N ARG A 72 -10.61 10.55 0.34
CA ARG A 72 -10.95 10.25 1.74
C ARG A 72 -11.29 11.51 2.53
N ALA A 73 -10.47 12.56 2.38
CA ALA A 73 -10.74 13.84 3.02
C ALA A 73 -12.05 14.51 2.55
N ALA A 74 -12.53 14.18 1.35
CA ALA A 74 -13.81 14.65 0.83
C ALA A 74 -15.02 13.81 1.28
N ASP A 75 -14.81 12.56 1.70
CA ASP A 75 -15.85 11.66 2.21
C ASP A 75 -16.15 11.92 3.71
N GLU A 76 -15.20 12.51 4.43
CA GLU A 76 -15.32 12.91 5.85
C GLU A 76 -15.94 14.32 6.05
N GLY A 77 -16.39 14.99 4.97
CA GLY A 77 -16.85 16.39 4.97
C GLY A 77 -18.35 16.62 4.83
#